data_AF-A0A936VAP4-F1
#
_entry.id   AF-A0A936VAP4-F1
#
_cell.length_a   1.000
_cell.length_b   1.000
_cell.length_c   1.000
_cell.angle_alpha   90.00
_cell.angle_beta   90.00
_cell.angle_gamma   90.00
#
_symmetry.space_group_name_H-M   'P 1'
#
loop_
_entity.id
_entity.type
_entity.pdbx_description
1 polymer ?
#
loop_
_entity_poly.entity_id
_entity_poly.type
_entity_poly.pdbx_seq_one_letter_code
_entity_poly.pdbx_strand_id
1 'polypeptide(L)'
;MVGETPVSSAFARWQISEDIENLTTLAGKNLKTLDPILRLIISMLDGTRGRVELADEILAAIELPLEERERFTAALPDIIEDQLTQIASAGLLVG
;
A
#
# COMPACT_ATOMS: atom_id res chain seq x y z
N MET A 1 4.68 14.66 -4.62
CA MET A 1 3.24 14.48 -4.89
C MET A 1 3.10 13.07 -5.43
N VAL A 2 2.21 12.24 -4.88
CA VAL A 2 2.07 10.84 -5.33
C VAL A 2 1.37 10.86 -6.69
N GLY A 3 1.98 10.27 -7.72
CA GLY A 3 1.41 10.20 -9.07
C GLY A 3 0.07 9.44 -9.10
N GLU A 4 -0.72 9.61 -10.18
CA GLU A 4 -2.06 9.02 -10.32
C GLU A 4 -2.07 7.49 -10.21
N THR A 5 -1.06 6.84 -10.78
CA THR A 5 -0.79 5.40 -10.66
C THR A 5 0.52 5.15 -9.90
N PRO A 6 0.48 5.04 -8.56
CA PRO A 6 1.67 4.93 -7.74
C PRO A 6 2.45 3.64 -8.00
N VAL A 7 3.78 3.75 -7.96
CA VAL A 7 4.71 2.63 -8.19
C VAL A 7 5.61 2.51 -6.97
N SER A 8 5.69 1.32 -6.38
CA SER A 8 6.75 0.98 -5.44
C SER A 8 7.91 0.30 -6.17
N SER A 9 9.10 0.32 -5.56
CA SER A 9 10.25 -0.38 -6.15
C SER A 9 9.97 -1.88 -6.29
N ALA A 10 10.44 -2.49 -7.38
CA ALA A 10 10.30 -3.93 -7.59
C ALA A 10 10.91 -4.75 -6.43
N PHE A 11 12.00 -4.23 -5.83
CA PHE A 11 12.64 -4.86 -4.69
C PHE A 11 11.76 -4.83 -3.43
N ALA A 12 11.15 -3.70 -3.10
CA ALA A 12 10.24 -3.61 -1.97
C ALA A 12 9.00 -4.52 -2.15
N ARG A 13 8.43 -4.59 -3.36
CA ARG A 13 7.34 -5.53 -3.65
C ARG A 13 7.75 -6.99 -3.49
N TRP A 14 8.96 -7.34 -3.96
CA TRP A 14 9.51 -8.68 -3.75
C TRP A 14 9.76 -8.98 -2.26
N GLN A 15 10.25 -8.03 -1.47
CA GLN A 15 10.40 -8.20 -0.03
C GLN A 15 9.07 -8.50 0.66
N ILE A 16 7.98 -7.85 0.24
CA ILE A 16 6.63 -8.17 0.73
C ILE A 16 6.22 -9.59 0.35
N SER A 17 6.47 -10.04 -0.89
CA SER A 17 6.08 -11.39 -1.33
C SER A 17 6.85 -12.51 -0.60
N GLU A 18 8.06 -12.23 -0.13
CA GLU A 18 8.88 -13.15 0.69
C GLU A 18 8.60 -13.02 2.19
N ASP A 19 7.55 -12.30 2.58
CA ASP A 19 7.18 -11.98 3.95
C ASP A 19 8.30 -11.33 4.80
N ILE A 20 9.15 -10.54 4.16
CA ILE A 20 10.25 -9.84 4.84
C ILE A 20 9.67 -8.62 5.58
N GLU A 21 9.93 -8.54 6.90
CA GLU A 21 9.46 -7.41 7.74
C GLU A 21 10.22 -6.11 7.49
N ASN A 22 11.49 -6.20 7.06
CA ASN A 22 12.37 -5.07 6.84
C ASN A 22 12.44 -4.72 5.35
N LEU A 23 11.71 -3.68 4.96
CA LEU A 23 11.71 -3.18 3.59
C LEU A 23 12.89 -2.24 3.38
N THR A 24 13.63 -2.43 2.29
CA THR A 24 14.74 -1.57 1.93
C THR A 24 14.20 -0.39 1.12
N THR A 25 14.39 0.81 1.63
CA THR A 25 14.00 2.04 0.96
C THR A 25 14.98 2.40 -0.14
N LEU A 26 14.60 3.32 -1.03
CA LEU A 26 15.47 3.80 -2.11
C LEU A 26 16.76 4.47 -1.60
N ALA A 27 16.76 4.96 -0.35
CA ALA A 27 17.94 5.51 0.30
C ALA A 27 18.84 4.44 0.96
N GLY A 28 18.54 3.15 0.77
CA GLY A 28 19.28 2.04 1.38
C GLY A 28 19.04 1.89 2.89
N LYS A 29 17.97 2.48 3.43
CA LYS A 29 17.57 2.33 4.83
C LYS A 29 16.55 1.21 4.97
N ASN A 30 16.44 0.63 6.16
CA ASN A 30 15.41 -0.36 6.45
C ASN A 30 14.22 0.29 7.15
N LEU A 31 13.03 0.06 6.63
CA LEU A 31 11.76 0.32 7.28
C LEU A 31 11.20 -1.01 7.77
N LYS A 32 11.07 -1.16 9.09
CA LYS A 32 10.36 -2.31 9.66
C LYS A 32 8.85 -2.06 9.60
N THR A 33 8.09 -2.96 8.99
CA THR A 33 6.62 -2.91 9.01
C THR A 33 5.98 -4.30 9.07
N LEU A 34 5.01 -4.41 9.99
CA LEU A 34 4.11 -5.55 10.16
C LEU A 34 2.65 -5.17 9.87
N ASP A 35 2.39 -3.93 9.45
CA ASP A 35 1.04 -3.48 9.16
C ASP A 35 0.53 -4.20 7.88
N PRO A 36 -0.50 -5.05 8.00
CA PRO A 36 -0.99 -5.83 6.87
C PRO A 36 -1.57 -4.95 5.75
N ILE A 37 -2.16 -3.79 6.08
CA ILE A 37 -2.75 -2.89 5.08
C ILE A 37 -1.65 -2.20 4.29
N LEU A 38 -0.66 -1.65 4.98
CA LEU A 38 0.51 -1.04 4.33
C LEU A 38 1.23 -2.04 3.41
N ARG A 39 1.43 -3.28 3.89
CA ARG A 39 2.06 -4.36 3.11
C ARG A 39 1.22 -4.74 1.89
N LEU A 40 -0.09 -4.89 2.05
CA LEU A 40 -1.01 -5.16 0.96
C LEU A 40 -0.96 -4.05 -0.09
N ILE A 41 -1.04 -2.77 0.32
CA ILE A 41 -0.94 -1.63 -0.58
C ILE A 41 0.36 -1.68 -1.38
N ILE A 42 1.51 -1.80 -0.71
CA ILE A 42 2.83 -1.86 -1.37
C ILE A 42 2.88 -2.96 -2.43
N SER A 43 2.29 -4.13 -2.16
CA SER A 43 2.27 -5.26 -3.10
C SER A 43 1.54 -4.94 -4.41
N MET A 44 0.55 -4.04 -4.39
CA MET A 44 -0.27 -3.65 -5.55
C MET A 44 0.30 -2.46 -6.33
N LEU A 45 1.31 -1.75 -5.79
CA LEU A 45 1.88 -0.53 -6.39
C LEU A 45 2.82 -0.86 -7.56
N ASP A 46 2.29 -1.32 -8.69
CA ASP A 46 3.02 -1.65 -9.92
C ASP A 46 2.88 -0.60 -11.04
N GLY A 47 2.16 0.50 -10.77
CA GLY A 47 1.91 1.56 -11.74
C GLY A 47 0.73 1.33 -12.67
N THR A 48 -0.04 0.26 -12.45
CA THR A 48 -1.24 -0.03 -13.27
C THR A 48 -2.55 0.41 -12.62
N ARG A 49 -2.53 0.69 -11.31
CA ARG A 49 -3.73 0.96 -10.49
C ARG A 49 -3.75 2.38 -9.97
N GLY A 50 -4.90 3.04 -10.08
CA GLY A 50 -5.20 4.29 -9.39
C GLY A 50 -5.87 4.02 -8.03
N ARG A 51 -6.39 5.09 -7.41
CA ARG A 51 -6.99 5.00 -6.06
C ARG A 51 -8.26 4.15 -6.04
N VAL A 52 -9.05 4.24 -7.10
CA VAL A 52 -10.33 3.51 -7.20
C VAL A 52 -10.05 2.01 -7.33
N GLU A 53 -9.11 1.63 -8.20
CA GLU A 53 -8.74 0.22 -8.38
C GLU A 53 -8.08 -0.35 -7.11
N LEU A 54 -7.26 0.44 -6.41
CA LEU A 54 -6.71 0.05 -5.12
C LEU A 54 -7.82 -0.17 -4.07
N ALA A 55 -8.81 0.70 -4.01
CA ALA A 55 -9.93 0.55 -3.08
C ALA A 55 -10.73 -0.72 -3.33
N ASP A 56 -11.05 -1.01 -4.60
CA ASP A 56 -11.78 -2.20 -4.99
C ASP A 56 -11.00 -3.49 -4.64
N GLU A 57 -9.69 -3.52 -4.91
CA GLU A 57 -8.86 -4.68 -4.59
C GLU A 57 -8.68 -4.88 -3.08
N ILE A 58 -8.54 -3.82 -2.29
CA ILE A 58 -8.47 -3.93 -0.82
C ILE A 58 -9.78 -4.48 -0.26
N LEU A 59 -10.93 -3.99 -0.73
CA LEU A 59 -12.23 -4.51 -0.31
C LEU A 59 -12.45 -5.97 -0.70
N ALA A 60 -11.88 -6.41 -1.83
CA ALA A 60 -11.95 -7.80 -2.25
C ALA A 60 -10.99 -8.72 -1.46
N ALA A 61 -9.87 -8.17 -0.98
CA ALA A 61 -8.85 -8.93 -0.24
C ALA A 61 -9.15 -9.08 1.26
N ILE A 62 -10.03 -8.25 1.83
CA ILE A 62 -10.34 -8.24 3.26
C ILE A 62 -11.75 -8.77 3.50
N GLU A 63 -11.87 -9.79 4.35
CA GLU A 63 -13.16 -10.21 4.89
C GLU A 63 -13.56 -9.34 6.09
N LEU A 64 -14.68 -8.62 5.96
CA LEU A 64 -15.23 -7.78 7.02
C LEU A 64 -16.66 -8.20 7.36
N PRO A 65 -17.06 -8.10 8.65
CA PRO A 65 -18.47 -8.15 9.02
C PRO A 65 -19.29 -7.11 8.23
N LEU A 66 -20.53 -7.44 7.87
CA LEU A 66 -21.38 -6.56 7.06
C LEU A 66 -21.55 -5.17 7.69
N GLU A 67 -21.63 -5.11 9.02
CA GLU A 67 -21.79 -3.90 9.83
C GLU A 67 -20.56 -2.97 9.77
N GLU A 68 -19.37 -3.54 9.58
CA GLU A 68 -18.12 -2.79 9.47
C GLU A 68 -17.80 -2.40 8.03
N ARG A 69 -18.35 -3.14 7.06
CA ARG A 69 -18.07 -2.96 5.63
C ARG A 69 -18.42 -1.57 5.13
N GLU A 70 -19.58 -1.02 5.49
CA GLU A 70 -19.99 0.32 5.07
C GLU A 70 -19.04 1.40 5.61
N ARG A 71 -18.69 1.30 6.91
CA ARG A 71 -17.76 2.24 7.55
C ARG A 71 -16.37 2.16 6.96
N PHE A 72 -15.88 0.95 6.74
CA PHE A 72 -14.56 0.73 6.15
C PHE A 72 -14.51 1.24 4.70
N THR A 73 -15.53 0.93 3.89
CA THR A 73 -15.64 1.43 2.51
C THR A 73 -15.63 2.96 2.46
N ALA A 74 -16.34 3.62 3.37
CA ALA A 74 -16.38 5.08 3.45
C ALA A 74 -15.03 5.70 3.86
N ALA A 75 -14.26 5.02 4.73
CA ALA A 75 -12.96 5.49 5.21
C ALA A 75 -11.79 5.11 4.28
N LEU A 76 -12.00 4.16 3.36
CA LEU A 76 -10.94 3.57 2.54
C LEU A 76 -10.18 4.59 1.68
N PRO A 77 -10.81 5.60 1.05
CA PRO A 77 -10.08 6.62 0.30
C PRO A 77 -9.04 7.36 1.16
N ASP A 78 -9.41 7.75 2.38
CA ASP A 78 -8.52 8.45 3.30
C ASP A 78 -7.38 7.52 3.77
N ILE A 79 -7.71 6.26 4.07
CA ILE A 79 -6.71 5.24 4.43
C ILE A 79 -5.68 5.07 3.30
N ILE A 80 -6.13 4.99 2.05
CA ILE A 80 -5.22 4.85 0.89
C ILE A 80 -4.31 6.08 0.79
N GLU A 81 -4.83 7.30 0.91
CA GLU A 81 -4.03 8.52 0.80
C GLU A 81 -3.01 8.66 1.94
N ASP A 82 -3.40 8.34 3.17
CA ASP A 82 -2.50 8.34 4.33
C ASP A 82 -1.35 7.34 4.12
N GLN A 83 -1.68 6.14 3.67
CA GLN A 83 -0.69 5.07 3.43
C GLN A 83 0.23 5.43 2.25
N LEU A 84 -0.30 5.96 1.15
CA LEU A 84 0.51 6.42 0.02
C LEU A 84 1.46 7.55 0.44
N THR A 85 1.00 8.47 1.29
CA THR A 85 1.84 9.53 1.87
C THR A 85 2.93 8.94 2.75
N GLN A 86 2.61 7.95 3.58
CA GLN A 86 3.60 7.26 4.41
C GLN A 86 4.66 6.55 3.56
N ILE A 87 4.25 5.77 2.55
CA ILE A 87 5.14 5.07 1.61
C ILE A 87 6.04 6.06 0.87
N ALA A 88 5.49 7.19 0.42
CA ALA A 88 6.24 8.25 -0.24
C ALA A 88 7.30 8.85 0.70
N SER A 89 6.91 9.20 1.93
CA SER A 89 7.82 9.77 2.93
C SER A 89 8.93 8.81 3.37
N ALA A 90 8.66 7.50 3.33
CA ALA A 90 9.64 6.46 3.59
C ALA A 90 10.62 6.24 2.43
N GLY A 91 10.39 6.85 1.26
CA GLY A 91 11.21 6.65 0.07
C GLY A 91 11.02 5.25 -0.53
N LEU A 92 9.78 4.75 -0.56
CA LEU A 92 9.42 3.46 -1.15
C LEU A 92 8.70 3.58 -2.50
N LEU A 93 8.39 4.80 -2.95
CA LEU A 93 7.80 5.07 -4.28
C LEU A 93 8.87 5.42 -5.31
N VAL A 94 8.65 4.95 -6.55
CA VAL A 94 9.48 5.23 -7.73
C VAL A 94 8.62 6.05 -8.70
N GLY A 95 8.61 7.38 -8.54
CA GLY A 95 7.82 8.29 -9.38
C GLY A 95 7.42 9.56 -8.66
#